data_AF-A0A7X0F7J5-F1
#
_entry.id   AF-A0A7X0F7J5-F1
#
_cell.length_a   1.000
_cell.length_b   1.000
_cell.length_c   1.000
_cell.angle_alpha   90.00
_cell.angle_beta   90.00
_cell.angle_gamma   90.00
#
_symmetry.space_group_name_H-M   'P 1'
#
loop_
_entity.id
_entity.type
_entity.pdbx_description
1 polymer ?
#
loop_
_entity_poly.entity_id
_entity_poly.type
_entity_poly.pdbx_seq_one_letter_code
_entity_poly.pdbx_strand_id
1 'polypeptide(L)' 'MGDQPELTLEELLHDPIILKLMERDGYSADDIRMLARHAMAGTQGWESVSSRVSARRRSRLFHPVPSTCATPTLCP' A
#
# COMPACT_ATOMS: atom_id res chain seq x y z
N MET A 1 -15.89 22.12 23.57
CA MET A 1 -15.23 21.75 22.30
C MET A 1 -14.34 20.57 22.63
N GLY A 2 -14.44 19.48 21.86
CA GLY A 2 -13.99 18.16 22.29
C GLY A 2 -12.47 18.08 22.49
N ASP A 3 -12.07 17.74 23.72
CA ASP A 3 -10.75 17.21 24.05
C ASP A 3 -10.62 15.78 23.52
N GLN A 4 -10.74 15.60 22.20
CA GLN A 4 -10.44 14.31 21.60
C GLN A 4 -8.91 14.20 21.53
N PRO A 5 -8.30 13.19 22.18
CA PRO A 5 -6.87 13.02 22.14
C PRO A 5 -6.42 12.87 20.69
N GLU A 6 -5.34 13.57 20.34
CA GLU A 6 -4.73 13.45 19.01
C GLU A 6 -4.24 12.01 18.82
N LEU A 7 -4.67 11.37 17.75
CA LEU A 7 -4.27 10.00 17.44
C LEU A 7 -2.79 9.98 17.05
N THR A 8 -2.08 9.00 17.57
CA THR A 8 -0.71 8.70 17.15
C THR A 8 -0.69 8.18 15.71
N LEU A 9 0.45 8.30 15.05
CA LEU A 9 0.63 7.77 13.69
C LEU A 9 0.36 6.25 13.66
N GLU A 10 0.83 5.54 14.68
CA GLU A 10 0.66 4.10 14.83
C GLU A 10 -0.83 3.72 14.92
N GLU A 11 -1.60 4.42 15.75
CA GLU A 11 -3.05 4.20 15.85
C GLU A 11 -3.76 4.44 14.51
N LEU A 12 -3.38 5.50 13.79
CA LEU A 12 -3.94 5.81 12.48
C LEU A 12 -3.60 4.73 11.44
N LEU A 13 -2.38 4.18 11.47
CA LEU A 13 -1.96 3.10 10.56
C LEU A 13 -2.67 1.76 10.84
N HIS A 14 -3.28 1.61 12.01
CA HIS A 14 -4.14 0.48 12.35
C HIS A 14 -5.63 0.72 12.06
N ASP A 15 -6.01 1.94 11.68
CA ASP A 15 -7.39 2.26 11.34
C ASP A 15 -7.85 1.51 10.06
N PRO A 16 -9.01 0.82 10.09
CA PRO A 16 -9.49 0.03 8.95
C PRO A 16 -9.73 0.83 7.66
N ILE A 17 -10.11 2.11 7.76
CA ILE A 17 -10.31 3.00 6.61
C ILE A 17 -8.95 3.32 6.00
N ILE A 18 -7.98 3.65 6.84
CA ILE A 18 -6.61 3.97 6.40
C ILE A 18 -5.96 2.76 5.74
N LEU A 19 -6.10 1.56 6.33
CA LEU A 19 -5.59 0.32 5.75
C LEU A 19 -6.15 0.07 4.34
N LYS A 20 -7.46 0.26 4.13
CA LYS A 20 -8.09 0.11 2.80
C LYS A 20 -7.56 1.12 1.79
N LEU A 21 -7.36 2.38 2.20
CA LEU A 21 -6.83 3.42 1.34
C LEU A 21 -5.38 3.12 0.94
N MET A 22 -4.55 2.72 1.90
CA MET A 22 -3.15 2.34 1.65
C MET A 22 -3.06 1.14 0.69
N GLU A 23 -3.90 0.13 0.89
CA GLU A 23 -3.97 -1.02 0.00
C GLU A 23 -4.33 -0.61 -1.43
N ARG A 24 -5.40 0.18 -1.61
CA ARG A 24 -5.86 0.71 -2.90
C ARG A 24 -4.78 1.54 -3.60
N ASP A 25 -4.04 2.32 -2.84
CA ASP A 25 -3.06 3.25 -3.37
C ASP A 25 -1.67 2.63 -3.51
N GLY A 26 -1.47 1.43 -2.98
CA GLY A 26 -0.23 0.65 -3.11
C GLY A 26 0.83 0.96 -2.06
N TYR A 27 0.46 1.67 -0.99
CA TYR A 27 1.33 2.03 0.12
C TYR A 27 1.33 0.94 1.21
N SER A 28 2.46 0.77 1.89
CA SER A 28 2.55 0.02 3.15
C SER A 28 2.80 0.96 4.35
N ALA A 29 2.56 0.47 5.56
CA ALA A 29 2.76 1.25 6.79
C ALA A 29 4.22 1.74 6.92
N ASP A 30 5.18 0.95 6.46
CA ASP A 30 6.59 1.31 6.47
C ASP A 30 6.90 2.48 5.52
N ASP A 31 6.23 2.57 4.37
CA ASP A 31 6.38 3.69 3.45
C ASP A 31 5.93 4.99 4.12
N ILE A 32 4.80 4.95 4.82
CA ILE A 32 4.24 6.10 5.53
C ILE A 32 5.15 6.50 6.70
N ARG A 33 5.63 5.54 7.50
CA ARG A 33 6.59 5.81 8.58
C ARG A 33 7.90 6.41 8.06
N MET A 34 8.39 5.89 6.93
CA MET A 34 9.58 6.43 6.29
C MET A 34 9.35 7.87 5.81
N LEU A 35 8.21 8.15 5.19
CA LEU A 35 7.83 9.50 4.75
C LEU A 35 7.72 10.47 5.93
N ALA A 36 7.07 10.05 7.02
CA ALA A 36 6.97 10.85 8.25
C ALA A 36 8.35 11.20 8.81
N ARG A 37 9.26 10.22 8.88
CA ARG A 37 10.65 10.47 9.30
C ARG A 37 11.38 11.45 8.38
N HIS A 38 11.23 11.32 7.06
CA HIS A 38 11.86 12.24 6.11
C HIS A 38 11.31 13.66 6.23
N ALA A 39 9.99 13.82 6.40
CA ALA A 39 9.35 15.11 6.60
C ALA A 39 9.85 15.80 7.88
N MET A 40 9.97 15.05 8.98
CA MET A 40 10.53 15.57 10.23
C MET A 40 12.02 15.92 10.11
N ALA A 41 12.79 15.15 9.33
CA ALA A 41 14.22 15.39 9.10
C ALA A 41 14.51 16.45 8.02
N GLY A 42 13.50 17.10 7.43
CA GLY A 42 13.66 18.09 6.36
C GLY A 42 14.31 17.54 5.08
N THR A 43 14.27 16.22 4.88
CA THR A 43 14.93 15.53 3.75
C THR A 43 13.91 15.21 2.66
N GLN A 44 14.24 15.48 1.39
CA GLN A 44 13.37 15.18 0.24
C GLN A 44 13.40 13.70 -0.15
N GLY A 45 12.93 12.80 0.73
CA GLY A 45 12.90 11.34 0.48
C GLY A 45 11.66 10.83 -0.27
N TRP A 46 10.75 11.72 -0.67
CA TRP A 46 9.43 11.36 -1.20
C TRP A 46 9.47 10.68 -2.59
N GLU A 47 10.50 10.96 -3.39
CA GLU A 47 10.69 10.39 -4.73
C GLU A 47 10.93 8.87 -4.69
N SER A 48 11.69 8.40 -3.70
CA SER A 48 11.99 6.98 -3.51
C SER A 48 10.74 6.19 -3.08
N VAL A 49 9.91 6.78 -2.22
CA VAL A 49 8.62 6.21 -1.80
C VAL A 49 7.69 6.09 -3.01
N SER A 50 7.53 7.18 -3.75
CA SER A 50 6.65 7.24 -4.93
C SER A 50 7.04 6.22 -6.00
N SER A 51 8.34 6.02 -6.22
CA SER A 51 8.85 5.01 -7.15
C SER A 51 8.47 3.58 -6.74
N ARG A 52 8.62 3.24 -5.45
CA ARG A 52 8.25 1.91 -4.91
C ARG A 52 6.75 1.65 -4.97
N VAL A 53 5.95 2.67 -4.71
CA VAL A 53 4.47 2.60 -4.78
C VAL A 53 4.02 2.41 -6.23
N SER A 54 4.60 3.18 -7.15
CA SER A 54 4.34 3.05 -8.59
C SER A 54 4.67 1.65 -9.10
N ALA A 55 5.79 1.05 -8.66
CA ALA A 55 6.14 -0.32 -8.98
C ALA A 55 5.11 -1.34 -8.45
N ARG A 56 4.68 -1.20 -7.18
CA ARG A 56 3.65 -2.06 -6.56
C ARG A 56 2.28 -1.93 -7.21
N ARG A 57 1.88 -0.73 -7.64
CA ARG A 57 0.63 -0.55 -8.39
C ARG A 57 0.70 -1.21 -9.76
N ARG A 58 1.83 -1.06 -10.46
CA ARG A 58 2.05 -1.74 -11.74
C ARG A 58 1.97 -3.25 -11.58
N SER A 59 2.62 -3.84 -10.58
CA SER A 59 2.57 -5.30 -10.39
C SER A 59 1.17 -5.84 -10.12
N ARG A 60 0.28 -5.08 -9.44
CA ARG A 60 -1.13 -5.47 -9.25
C ARG A 60 -1.96 -5.38 -10.53
N LEU A 61 -1.68 -4.40 -11.40
CA LEU A 61 -2.34 -4.28 -12.70
C LEU A 61 -1.91 -5.38 -13.67
N PHE A 62 -0.68 -5.89 -13.51
CA PHE A 62 -0.16 -7.05 -14.24
C PHE A 62 -0.40 -8.36 -13.49
N HIS A 63 -1.55 -8.54 -12.85
CA HIS A 63 -1.98 -9.92 -12.59
C HIS A 63 -2.17 -10.60 -13.95
N PRO A 64 -1.37 -11.62 -14.29
CA PRO A 64 -1.69 -12.45 -15.44
C PRO A 64 -3.04 -13.07 -15.11
N VAL A 65 -4.03 -12.85 -15.97
CA VAL A 65 -5.26 -13.65 -15.99
C VAL A 65 -4.80 -15.11 -15.90
N PRO A 66 -5.29 -15.92 -14.94
CA PRO A 66 -4.98 -17.34 -14.98
C PRO A 66 -5.48 -17.84 -16.33
N SER A 67 -4.54 -18.19 -17.21
CA SER A 67 -4.86 -18.88 -18.45
C SER A 67 -5.45 -20.21 -18.03
N THR A 68 -6.78 -20.27 -17.99
CA THR A 68 -7.52 -21.51 -17.83
C THR A 68 -7.33 -22.31 -19.11
N CYS A 69 -6.21 -23.04 -19.17
CA CYS A 69 -6.07 -24.19 -20.05
C CYS A 69 -6.98 -25.30 -19.50
N ALA A 70 -8.30 -25.11 -19.62
CA ALA A 70 -9.27 -26.17 -19.43
C ALA A 70 -9.20 -27.06 -20.67
N THR A 71 -8.51 -28.19 -20.58
CA THR A 71 -8.67 -29.29 -21.51
C THR A 71 -9.18 -30.49 -20.71
N PRO A 72 -10.49 -30.79 -20.75
CA PRO A 72 -10.98 -32.07 -20.30
C PRO A 72 -10.83 -33.02 -21.47
N THR A 73 -9.95 -34.00 -21.38
CA THR A 73 -10.08 -35.21 -22.20
C THR A 73 -9.65 -36.40 -21.36
N LEU A 74 -10.65 -36.87 -20.62
CA LEU A 74 -10.84 -38.28 -20.30
C LEU A 74 -10.58 -39.11 -21.56
N CYS A 75 -9.69 -40.10 -21.49
CA CYS A 75 -9.65 -41.21 -22.44
C CYS A 75 -9.06 -42.46 -21.75
N PRO A 76 -9.45 -43.67 -22.22
CA PRO A 76 -9.77 -44.85 -21.40
C PRO A 76 -8.58 -45.70 -20.97
#